data_AF-A0A3C2B0W8-F1
#
_entry.id   AF-A0A3C2B0W8-F1
#
_cell.length_a   1.000
_cell.length_b   1.000
_cell.length_c   1.000
_cell.angle_alpha   90.00
_cell.angle_beta   90.00
_cell.angle_gamma   90.00
#
_symmetry.space_group_name_H-M   'P 1'
#
loop_
_entity.id
_entity.type
_entity.pdbx_description
1 polymer ?
#
loop_
_entity_poly.entity_id
_entity_poly.type
_entity_poly.pdbx_seq_one_letter_code
_entity_poly.pdbx_strand_id
1 'polypeptide(L)'
;MSLIAQRVPLGFQWPTADPFLFCVHHLDLYPEGDGRFAPAASLAGRNIGNDFEPKDGWRMYHGSTVPGFPEHPHRGFETVTFARKGFIDHSDSMGAAARFGRGDVQWMTAG
;
A
#
# COMPACT_ATOMS: atom_id res chain seq x y z
N MET A 1 -4.91 -21.16 -31.18
CA MET A 1 -4.02 -20.77 -30.06
C MET A 1 -4.79 -19.79 -29.17
N SER A 2 -4.80 -20.00 -27.86
CA SER A 2 -5.44 -19.06 -26.91
C SER A 2 -4.55 -17.82 -26.76
N LEU A 3 -5.13 -16.61 -26.88
CA LEU A 3 -4.44 -15.34 -26.60
C LEU A 3 -4.19 -15.12 -25.10
N ILE A 4 -4.86 -15.89 -24.24
CA ILE A 4 -4.71 -15.82 -22.79
C ILE A 4 -3.71 -16.89 -22.37
N ALA A 5 -2.53 -16.45 -21.91
CA ALA A 5 -1.47 -17.33 -21.44
C ALA A 5 -1.82 -18.00 -20.09
N GLN A 6 -2.43 -17.24 -19.17
CA GLN A 6 -2.82 -17.75 -17.85
C GLN A 6 -3.99 -16.93 -17.28
N ARG A 7 -4.79 -17.56 -16.41
CA ARG A 7 -5.75 -16.89 -15.52
C ARG A 7 -5.39 -17.24 -14.09
N VAL A 8 -5.35 -16.25 -13.23
CA VAL A 8 -5.07 -16.42 -11.79
C VAL A 8 -6.13 -15.65 -10.98
N PRO A 9 -6.55 -16.18 -9.83
CA PRO A 9 -7.32 -15.38 -8.87
C PRO A 9 -6.47 -14.19 -8.38
N LEU A 10 -7.09 -13.02 -8.27
CA LEU A 10 -6.42 -11.86 -7.69
C LEU A 10 -6.38 -11.98 -6.16
N GLY A 11 -5.22 -11.68 -5.58
CA GLY A 11 -4.99 -11.70 -4.13
C GLY A 11 -4.26 -10.44 -3.66
N PHE A 12 -3.60 -10.55 -2.50
CA PHE A 12 -2.74 -9.47 -1.99
C PHE A 12 -1.47 -9.32 -2.82
N GLN A 13 -0.78 -10.43 -3.13
CA GLN A 13 0.34 -10.46 -4.07
C GLN A 13 -0.12 -10.98 -5.42
N TRP A 14 0.30 -10.31 -6.49
CA TRP A 14 -0.07 -10.68 -7.85
C TRP A 14 1.13 -11.30 -8.56
N PRO A 15 0.95 -12.40 -9.31
CA PRO A 15 2.02 -13.00 -10.07
C PRO A 15 2.45 -12.07 -11.20
N THR A 16 3.76 -11.99 -11.40
CA THR A 16 4.41 -11.20 -12.43
C THR A 16 5.11 -12.12 -13.42
N ALA A 17 5.37 -11.63 -14.63
CA ALA A 17 6.02 -12.41 -15.68
C ALA A 17 7.55 -12.50 -15.49
N ASP A 18 8.13 -11.56 -14.75
CA ASP A 18 9.56 -11.38 -14.60
C ASP A 18 9.97 -11.58 -13.13
N PRO A 19 11.06 -12.32 -12.85
CA PRO A 19 11.48 -12.64 -11.47
C PRO A 19 11.96 -11.43 -10.67
N PHE A 20 12.22 -10.30 -11.32
CA PHE A 20 12.60 -9.04 -10.68
C PHE A 20 11.40 -8.11 -10.43
N LEU A 21 10.22 -8.48 -10.92
CA LEU A 21 8.99 -7.74 -10.66
C LEU A 21 8.24 -8.36 -9.49
N PHE A 22 7.84 -7.50 -8.55
CA PHE A 22 6.95 -7.84 -7.45
C PHE A 22 5.74 -6.92 -7.48
N CYS A 23 4.54 -7.48 -7.36
CA CYS A 23 3.30 -6.71 -7.42
C CYS A 23 2.42 -7.02 -6.21
N VAL A 24 2.00 -5.96 -5.52
CA VAL A 24 1.06 -6.03 -4.40
C VAL A 24 -0.12 -5.14 -4.70
N HIS A 25 -1.31 -5.65 -4.38
CA HIS A 25 -2.54 -4.91 -4.45
C HIS A 25 -3.08 -4.64 -3.05
N HIS A 26 -3.23 -3.34 -2.76
CA HIS A 26 -3.84 -2.84 -1.55
C HIS A 26 -5.30 -2.47 -1.82
N LEU A 27 -6.20 -2.95 -0.96
CA LEU A 27 -7.59 -2.52 -0.92
C LEU A 27 -7.87 -2.09 0.51
N ASP A 28 -7.72 -0.80 0.73
CA ASP A 28 -7.68 -0.24 2.07
C ASP A 28 -9.01 0.41 2.39
N LEU A 29 -9.87 -0.36 3.07
CA LEU A 29 -11.18 0.10 3.55
C LEU A 29 -11.04 0.66 4.97
N TYR A 30 -10.17 1.68 5.12
CA TYR A 30 -9.91 2.28 6.43
C TYR A 30 -11.22 2.80 7.06
N PRO A 31 -11.40 2.64 8.39
CA PRO A 31 -12.50 3.26 9.11
C PRO A 31 -12.36 4.79 9.09
N GLU A 32 -13.39 5.49 9.57
CA GLU A 32 -13.30 6.93 9.77
C GLU A 32 -12.11 7.29 10.66
N GLY A 33 -11.48 8.44 10.40
CA GLY A 33 -10.40 8.94 11.23
C GLY A 33 -10.92 9.60 12.51
N ASP A 34 -10.14 9.56 13.58
CA ASP A 34 -10.45 10.19 14.87
C ASP A 34 -10.13 11.71 14.92
N GLY A 35 -9.71 12.28 13.78
CA GLY A 35 -9.25 13.67 13.67
C GLY A 35 -7.79 13.90 14.07
N ARG A 36 -7.06 12.85 14.47
CA ARG A 36 -5.64 12.89 14.87
C ARG A 36 -4.80 11.91 14.05
N PHE A 37 -5.21 11.68 12.81
CA PHE A 37 -4.63 10.72 11.85
C PHE A 37 -4.76 9.24 12.24
N ALA A 38 -5.37 8.91 13.37
CA ALA A 38 -5.62 7.53 13.77
C ALA A 38 -7.01 7.07 13.31
N PRO A 39 -7.23 5.76 13.16
CA PRO A 39 -8.57 5.23 12.92
C PRO A 39 -9.44 5.39 14.16
N ALA A 40 -10.69 5.82 13.99
CA ALA A 40 -11.73 5.83 15.01
C ALA A 40 -12.29 4.41 15.24
N ALA A 41 -11.39 3.45 15.49
CA ALA A 41 -11.69 2.03 15.68
C ALA A 41 -10.75 1.42 16.71
N SER A 42 -11.18 0.33 17.36
CA SER A 42 -10.32 -0.39 18.31
C SER A 42 -9.16 -1.07 17.60
N LEU A 43 -7.96 -0.89 18.16
CA LEU A 43 -6.74 -1.61 17.74
C LEU A 43 -6.49 -2.89 18.55
N ALA A 44 -7.39 -3.25 19.47
CA ALA A 44 -7.20 -4.38 20.37
C ALA A 44 -7.04 -5.71 19.60
N GLY A 45 -6.00 -6.46 19.95
CA GLY A 45 -5.71 -7.76 19.34
C GLY A 45 -5.24 -7.69 17.88
N ARG A 46 -4.75 -6.53 17.42
CA ARG A 46 -3.98 -6.38 16.18
C ARG A 46 -2.49 -6.49 16.46
N ASN A 47 -1.72 -6.97 15.48
CA ASN A 47 -0.27 -7.04 15.56
C ASN A 47 0.36 -5.72 15.09
N ILE A 48 0.33 -4.69 15.94
CA ILE A 48 0.72 -3.33 15.55
C ILE A 48 2.18 -3.27 15.07
N GLY A 49 2.41 -2.60 13.93
CA GLY A 49 3.69 -2.58 13.21
C GLY A 49 3.90 -3.73 12.22
N ASN A 50 3.03 -4.74 12.23
CA ASN A 50 3.05 -5.88 11.31
C ASN A 50 1.64 -6.47 11.11
N ASP A 51 0.63 -5.62 10.96
CA ASP A 51 -0.79 -5.99 10.87
C ASP A 51 -1.19 -6.25 9.41
N PHE A 52 -0.80 -7.41 8.88
CA PHE A 52 -1.07 -7.80 7.49
C PHE A 52 -2.29 -8.71 7.32
N GLU A 53 -2.80 -9.27 8.41
CA GLU A 53 -4.02 -10.09 8.38
C GLU A 53 -5.26 -9.17 8.40
N PRO A 54 -6.21 -9.30 7.45
CA PRO A 54 -7.46 -8.56 7.51
C PRO A 54 -8.19 -8.78 8.84
N LYS A 55 -8.43 -7.69 9.57
CA LYS A 55 -9.31 -7.68 10.75
C LYS A 55 -10.32 -6.56 10.58
N ASP A 56 -11.60 -6.87 10.76
CA ASP A 56 -12.71 -5.92 10.57
C ASP A 56 -12.74 -5.28 9.16
N GLY A 57 -12.17 -5.96 8.16
CA GLY A 57 -12.13 -5.49 6.77
C GLY A 57 -10.94 -4.57 6.40
N TRP A 58 -10.01 -4.30 7.32
CA TRP A 58 -8.87 -3.42 7.09
C TRP A 58 -7.62 -3.82 7.91
N ARG A 59 -6.51 -3.12 7.66
CA ARG A 59 -5.17 -3.44 8.20
C ARG A 59 -4.47 -2.18 8.69
N MET A 60 -3.65 -2.28 9.72
CA MET A 60 -2.70 -1.21 10.07
C MET A 60 -1.40 -1.26 9.24
N TYR A 61 -1.11 -2.40 8.59
CA TYR A 61 0.18 -2.64 7.93
C TYR A 61 1.36 -2.43 8.89
N HIS A 62 2.31 -1.57 8.53
CA HIS A 62 3.44 -1.21 9.39
C HIS A 62 3.12 -0.01 10.30
N GLY A 63 1.93 0.56 10.20
CA GLY A 63 1.46 1.67 10.99
C GLY A 63 1.28 1.33 12.47
N SER A 64 1.62 2.29 13.34
CA SER A 64 1.38 2.22 14.78
C SER A 64 0.26 3.14 15.26
N THR A 65 0.12 4.30 14.62
CA THR A 65 -0.94 5.30 14.89
C THR A 65 -1.73 5.56 13.62
N VAL A 66 -1.01 5.89 12.54
CA VAL A 66 -1.57 6.06 11.19
C VAL A 66 -1.42 4.73 10.45
N PRO A 67 -2.48 4.16 9.85
CA PRO A 67 -2.38 2.96 9.02
C PRO A 67 -1.49 3.19 7.80
N GLY A 68 -0.81 2.14 7.33
CA GLY A 68 -0.02 2.18 6.09
C GLY A 68 1.45 1.91 6.30
N PHE A 69 2.29 2.65 5.58
CA PHE A 69 3.73 2.43 5.47
C PHE A 69 4.45 3.66 6.05
N PRO A 70 4.84 3.66 7.35
CA PRO A 70 5.63 4.75 7.93
C PRO A 70 7.03 4.80 7.29
N GLU A 71 7.90 5.68 7.77
CA GLU A 71 9.26 5.83 7.23
C GLU A 71 9.98 4.48 7.03
N HIS A 72 10.46 4.25 5.80
CA HIS A 72 11.21 3.05 5.43
C HIS A 72 12.13 3.32 4.23
N PRO A 73 13.27 2.61 4.11
CA PRO A 73 14.21 2.80 3.01
C PRO A 73 13.88 1.94 1.78
N HIS A 74 14.35 2.40 0.61
CA HIS A 74 14.46 1.62 -0.64
C HIS A 74 15.86 1.82 -1.23
N ARG A 75 16.35 0.85 -2.02
CA ARG A 75 17.67 0.95 -2.68
C ARG A 75 17.79 0.03 -3.88
N GLY A 76 18.23 0.57 -5.02
CA GLY A 76 18.62 -0.21 -6.21
C GLY A 76 17.45 -0.75 -7.04
N PHE A 77 16.26 -0.17 -6.90
CA PHE A 77 15.09 -0.48 -7.70
C PHE A 77 14.14 0.73 -7.74
N GLU A 78 13.08 0.58 -8.53
CA GLU A 78 12.04 1.59 -8.69
C GLU A 78 10.72 1.09 -8.10
N THR A 79 9.94 2.02 -7.53
CA THR A 79 8.56 1.73 -7.10
C THR A 79 7.61 2.48 -8.02
N VAL A 80 6.58 1.77 -8.50
CA VAL A 80 5.52 2.36 -9.32
C VAL A 80 4.18 2.12 -8.64
N THR A 81 3.60 3.18 -8.10
CA THR A 81 2.34 3.14 -7.35
C THR A 81 1.21 3.73 -8.17
N PHE A 82 0.16 2.94 -8.41
CA PHE A 82 -1.02 3.34 -9.18
C PHE A 82 -2.23 3.55 -8.27
N ALA A 83 -2.69 4.80 -8.12
CA ALA A 83 -3.80 5.13 -7.23
C ALA A 83 -5.17 5.00 -7.94
N ARG A 84 -5.69 3.76 -8.02
CA ARG A 84 -6.94 3.47 -8.76
C ARG A 84 -8.18 4.15 -8.17
N LYS A 85 -8.29 4.18 -6.84
CA LYS A 85 -9.38 4.81 -6.07
C LYS A 85 -8.81 5.35 -4.76
N GLY A 86 -9.42 6.41 -4.24
CA GLY A 86 -8.93 7.10 -3.05
C GLY A 86 -7.71 7.96 -3.34
N PHE A 87 -6.93 8.23 -2.29
CA PHE A 87 -5.73 9.06 -2.31
C PHE A 87 -4.62 8.39 -1.50
N ILE A 88 -3.38 8.67 -1.89
CA ILE A 88 -2.16 8.23 -1.22
C ILE A 88 -1.36 9.49 -0.89
N ASP A 89 -0.90 9.59 0.35
CA ASP A 89 0.07 10.59 0.79
C ASP A 89 1.46 9.97 0.87
N HIS A 90 2.45 10.64 0.29
CA HIS A 90 3.85 10.24 0.33
C HIS A 90 4.71 11.44 0.75
N SER A 91 5.72 11.17 1.58
CA SER A 91 6.80 12.12 1.89
C SER A 91 8.13 11.40 2.02
N ASP A 92 9.23 12.05 1.64
CA ASP A 92 10.58 11.52 1.80
C ASP A 92 11.46 12.37 2.75
N SER A 93 12.64 11.84 3.05
CA SER A 93 13.62 12.46 3.96
C SER A 93 14.28 13.73 3.41
N MET A 94 14.12 14.02 2.11
CA MET A 94 14.55 15.28 1.49
C MET A 94 13.46 16.36 1.54
N GLY A 95 12.29 16.04 2.09
CA GLY A 95 11.16 16.96 2.24
C GLY A 95 10.26 17.04 1.01
N ALA A 96 10.45 16.18 0.00
CA ALA A 96 9.47 16.08 -1.06
C ALA A 96 8.20 15.41 -0.51
N ALA A 97 7.03 15.95 -0.87
CA ALA A 97 5.74 15.42 -0.46
C ALA A 97 4.73 15.51 -1.60
N ALA A 98 3.84 14.53 -1.67
CA ALA A 98 2.78 14.48 -2.67
C ALA A 98 1.53 13.79 -2.12
N ARG A 99 0.37 14.30 -2.50
CA ARG A 99 -0.90 13.57 -2.47
C ARG A 99 -1.30 13.23 -3.89
N PHE A 100 -1.50 11.96 -4.20
CA PHE A 100 -1.89 11.50 -5.54
C PHE A 100 -3.07 10.52 -5.48
N GLY A 101 -3.93 10.54 -6.50
CA GLY A 101 -5.18 9.79 -6.50
C GLY A 101 -5.85 9.77 -7.88
N ARG A 102 -7.10 9.29 -7.96
CA ARG A 102 -7.93 9.41 -9.18
C ARG A 102 -7.27 8.89 -10.48
N GLY A 103 -6.45 7.85 -10.39
CA GLY A 103 -5.73 7.27 -11.53
C GLY A 103 -4.30 7.78 -11.69
N ASP A 104 -3.83 8.68 -10.83
CA ASP A 104 -2.44 9.14 -10.80
C ASP A 104 -1.47 7.97 -10.57
N VAL A 105 -0.25 8.17 -11.08
CA VAL A 105 0.86 7.23 -10.94
C VAL A 105 2.05 7.97 -10.36
N GLN A 106 2.64 7.40 -9.31
CA GLN A 106 3.96 7.81 -8.83
C GLN A 106 4.97 6.76 -9.27
N TRP A 107 5.94 7.17 -10.08
CA TRP A 107 7.11 6.38 -10.41
C TRP A 107 8.31 7.00 -9.70
N MET A 108 8.86 6.28 -8.73
CA MET A 108 9.98 6.75 -7.91
C MET A 108 11.21 5.85 -8.11
N THR A 109 12.30 6.44 -8.57
CA THR A 109 13.61 5.80 -8.68
C THR A 109 14.37 5.98 -7.36
N ALA A 110 14.57 4.91 -6.61
CA ALA A 110 15.24 4.97 -5.30
C ALA A 110 16.78 5.00 -5.39
N GLY A 111 17.34 4.71 -6.56
CA GLY A 111 18.78 4.72 -6.85
C GLY A 111 19.16 3.75 -7.96
#